data_AF-A0A966SNR2-F1
#
_entry.id   AF-A0A966SNR2-F1
#
_cell.length_a   1.000
_cell.length_b   1.000
_cell.length_c   1.000
_cell.angle_alpha   90.00
_cell.angle_beta   90.00
_cell.angle_gamma   90.00
#
_symmetry.space_group_name_H-M   'P 1'
#
loop_
_entity.id
_entity.type
_entity.pdbx_description
1 polymer ?
#
loop_
_entity_poly.entity_id
_entity_poly.type
_entity_poly.pdbx_seq_one_letter_code
_entity_poly.pdbx_strand_id
1 'polypeptide(L)'
;MFKSFLTASVLMMLVMLSACVQTYPLGMTEAQWLQLSPAEQQNARAKQAEMDRIAAEQREREALEAKRAELGSQIRSRLGLQKEEWLALTPEKRLEMLQEQESINRETALKEEELDIRRQSAEAASASAAADLEAIRLEKQHQHDELYNNPIYGNVAECTLSGGIAKFQKGFSDDWRKMAPAFFTIAKGDGKQVAYHREDKPKHDGSFWVEFDASGQEFKFCASEDTDKQYKRCRRHRVTSADLEKGVAMDVSIPSVLDNATMTCKLSPGRGQPQKIITQ
;
A
#
# COMPACT_ATOMS: atom_id res chain seq x y z
N MET A 1 -15.69 -34.02 -4.95
CA MET A 1 -16.22 -32.76 -4.40
C MET A 1 -17.19 -32.04 -5.35
N PHE A 2 -16.97 -32.01 -6.67
CA PHE A 2 -17.87 -31.31 -7.62
C PHE A 2 -19.33 -31.82 -7.67
N LYS A 3 -19.56 -33.13 -7.48
CA LYS A 3 -20.93 -33.70 -7.52
C LYS A 3 -21.83 -33.21 -6.37
N SER A 4 -21.26 -32.86 -5.22
CA SER A 4 -22.00 -32.40 -4.04
C SER A 4 -22.48 -30.96 -4.15
N PHE A 5 -21.76 -30.10 -4.90
CA PHE A 5 -22.17 -28.71 -5.16
C PHE A 5 -23.34 -28.64 -6.14
N LEU A 6 -23.36 -29.52 -7.16
CA LEU A 6 -24.44 -29.54 -8.15
C LEU A 6 -25.78 -29.96 -7.53
N THR A 7 -25.77 -30.96 -6.65
CA THR A 7 -26.98 -31.42 -5.96
C THR A 7 -27.54 -30.37 -5.01
N ALA A 8 -26.69 -29.63 -4.30
CA ALA A 8 -27.13 -28.55 -3.41
C ALA A 8 -27.75 -27.38 -4.19
N SER A 9 -27.18 -27.02 -5.35
CA SER A 9 -27.70 -25.96 -6.20
C SER A 9 -29.08 -26.28 -6.79
N VAL A 10 -29.27 -27.50 -7.29
CA VAL A 10 -30.57 -27.94 -7.83
C VAL A 10 -31.64 -27.99 -6.74
N LEU A 11 -31.31 -28.47 -5.54
CA LEU A 11 -32.24 -28.50 -4.41
C LEU A 11 -32.67 -27.08 -4.00
N MET A 12 -31.73 -26.15 -3.93
CA MET A 12 -32.01 -24.75 -3.58
C MET A 12 -32.89 -24.06 -4.64
N MET A 13 -32.68 -24.37 -5.93
CA MET A 13 -33.51 -23.85 -7.02
C MET A 13 -34.95 -24.40 -6.94
N LEU A 14 -35.12 -25.68 -6.59
CA LEU A 14 -36.43 -26.31 -6.36
C LEU A 14 -37.20 -25.70 -5.18
N VAL A 15 -36.51 -25.36 -4.08
CA VAL A 15 -37.13 -24.69 -2.92
C VAL A 15 -37.59 -23.28 -3.29
N MET A 16 -36.78 -22.52 -4.04
CA MET A 16 -37.15 -21.17 -4.48
C MET A 16 -38.37 -21.16 -5.42
N LEU A 17 -38.54 -22.19 -6.26
CA LEU A 17 -39.69 -22.31 -7.16
C LEU A 17 -41.01 -22.63 -6.42
N SER A 18 -40.94 -23.25 -5.24
CA SER A 18 -42.13 -23.56 -4.42
C SER A 18 -42.70 -22.35 -3.67
N ALA A 19 -41.95 -21.25 -3.56
CA ALA A 19 -42.38 -20.02 -2.90
C ALA A 19 -43.33 -19.16 -3.75
N CYS A 20 -43.49 -19.47 -5.03
CA CYS A 20 -44.40 -18.76 -5.95
C CYS A 20 -45.77 -19.45 -6.10
N VAL A 21 -46.08 -20.46 -5.28
CA VAL A 21 -47.42 -21.05 -5.30
C VAL A 21 -48.40 -19.98 -4.80
N GLN A 22 -49.23 -19.51 -5.73
CA GLN A 22 -50.18 -18.43 -5.54
C GLN A 22 -51.27 -18.88 -4.56
N THR A 23 -51.11 -18.53 -3.28
CA THR A 23 -52.10 -18.84 -2.24
C THR A 23 -53.37 -18.04 -2.51
N TYR A 24 -54.49 -18.74 -2.70
CA TYR A 24 -55.80 -18.10 -2.81
C TYR A 24 -56.16 -17.42 -1.47
N PRO A 25 -56.84 -16.27 -1.49
CA PRO A 25 -57.13 -15.50 -0.28
C PRO A 25 -58.00 -16.30 0.70
N LEU A 26 -57.88 -15.99 1.99
CA LEU A 26 -58.58 -16.63 3.10
C LEU A 26 -58.30 -18.13 3.25
N GLY A 27 -57.20 -18.63 2.66
CA GLY A 27 -56.83 -20.05 2.74
C GLY A 27 -57.77 -20.98 1.96
N MET A 28 -58.52 -20.45 0.99
CA MET A 28 -59.42 -21.24 0.15
C MET A 28 -58.65 -22.14 -0.82
N THR A 29 -59.25 -23.26 -1.22
CA THR A 29 -58.72 -24.08 -2.32
C THR A 29 -59.06 -23.45 -3.67
N GLU A 30 -58.30 -23.79 -4.72
CA GLU A 30 -58.57 -23.34 -6.08
C GLU A 30 -60.00 -23.67 -6.54
N ALA A 31 -60.47 -24.88 -6.24
CA ALA A 31 -61.81 -25.32 -6.59
C ALA A 31 -62.90 -24.45 -5.93
N GLN A 32 -62.71 -24.06 -4.66
CA GLN A 32 -63.61 -23.15 -3.95
C GLN A 32 -63.53 -21.73 -4.51
N TRP A 33 -62.33 -21.27 -4.86
CA TRP A 33 -62.12 -19.95 -5.44
C TRP A 33 -62.82 -19.78 -6.79
N LEU A 34 -62.72 -20.80 -7.66
CA LEU A 34 -63.35 -20.80 -8.98
C LEU A 34 -64.89 -20.90 -8.91
N GLN A 35 -65.44 -21.37 -7.79
CA GLN A 35 -66.89 -21.40 -7.56
C GLN A 35 -67.48 -20.05 -7.14
N LEU A 36 -66.65 -19.11 -6.67
CA LEU A 36 -67.10 -17.76 -6.30
C LEU A 36 -67.38 -16.92 -7.56
N SER A 37 -68.47 -16.15 -7.51
CA SER A 37 -68.75 -15.14 -8.53
C SER A 37 -67.64 -14.06 -8.56
N PRO A 38 -67.47 -13.34 -9.68
CA PRO A 38 -66.46 -12.27 -9.75
C PRO A 38 -66.57 -11.21 -8.66
N ALA A 39 -67.79 -10.89 -8.21
CA ALA A 39 -68.02 -9.94 -7.12
C ALA A 39 -67.58 -10.51 -5.76
N GLU A 40 -67.83 -11.79 -5.48
CA GLU A 40 -67.39 -12.46 -4.26
C GLU A 40 -65.85 -12.61 -4.21
N GLN A 41 -65.23 -12.87 -5.36
CA GLN A 41 -63.76 -12.89 -5.46
C GLN A 41 -63.15 -11.52 -5.12
N GLN A 42 -63.73 -10.42 -5.58
CA GLN A 42 -63.26 -9.08 -5.21
C GLN A 42 -63.40 -8.84 -3.71
N ASN A 43 -64.54 -9.21 -3.12
CA ASN A 43 -64.77 -9.08 -1.68
C ASN A 43 -63.77 -9.91 -0.86
N ALA A 44 -63.51 -11.17 -1.26
CA ALA A 44 -62.55 -12.03 -0.59
C ALA A 44 -61.11 -11.48 -0.62
N ARG A 45 -60.69 -10.84 -1.72
CA ARG A 45 -59.39 -10.14 -1.80
C ARG A 45 -59.35 -8.92 -0.90
N ALA A 46 -60.41 -8.11 -0.89
CA ALA A 46 -60.50 -6.96 0.01
C ALA A 46 -60.42 -7.39 1.47
N LYS A 47 -61.09 -8.49 1.83
CA LYS A 47 -61.04 -9.06 3.18
C LYS A 47 -59.66 -9.60 3.55
N GLN A 48 -58.98 -10.26 2.63
CA GLN A 48 -57.60 -10.70 2.85
C GLN A 48 -56.66 -9.52 3.08
N ALA A 49 -56.74 -8.47 2.25
CA ALA A 49 -55.93 -7.27 2.41
C ALA A 49 -56.18 -6.57 3.77
N GLU A 50 -57.43 -6.57 4.25
CA GLU A 50 -57.76 -6.08 5.59
C GLU A 50 -57.11 -6.93 6.69
N MET A 51 -57.17 -8.26 6.61
CA MET A 51 -56.51 -9.14 7.59
C MET A 51 -54.98 -8.99 7.55
N ASP A 52 -54.40 -8.83 6.38
CA ASP A 52 -52.95 -8.63 6.22
C ASP A 52 -52.50 -7.32 6.86
N ARG A 53 -53.31 -6.25 6.75
CA ARG A 53 -53.07 -4.98 7.43
C ARG A 53 -53.15 -5.13 8.95
N ILE A 54 -54.17 -5.81 9.46
CA ILE A 54 -54.32 -6.05 10.91
C ILE A 54 -53.14 -6.89 11.42
N ALA A 55 -52.75 -7.94 10.71
CA ALA A 55 -51.62 -8.78 11.07
C ALA A 55 -50.29 -8.01 11.02
N ALA A 56 -50.12 -7.10 10.04
CA ALA A 56 -48.96 -6.24 9.98
C ALA A 56 -48.90 -5.26 11.17
N GLU A 57 -50.03 -4.63 11.51
CA GLU A 57 -50.14 -3.75 12.68
C GLU A 57 -49.88 -4.51 14.00
N GLN A 58 -50.35 -5.75 14.13
CA GLN A 58 -50.04 -6.60 15.28
C GLN A 58 -48.55 -6.91 15.39
N ARG A 59 -47.90 -7.32 14.29
CA ARG A 59 -46.45 -7.56 14.27
C ARG A 59 -45.65 -6.31 14.62
N GLU A 60 -46.10 -5.14 14.16
CA GLU A 60 -45.45 -3.86 14.48
C GLU A 60 -45.57 -3.53 15.98
N ARG A 61 -46.74 -3.76 16.59
CA ARG A 61 -46.94 -3.59 18.04
C ARG A 61 -46.09 -4.56 18.85
N GLU A 62 -46.09 -5.84 18.49
CA GLU A 62 -45.28 -6.87 19.14
C GLU A 62 -43.78 -6.53 19.05
N ALA A 63 -43.31 -6.07 17.88
CA ALA A 63 -41.93 -5.63 17.68
C ALA A 63 -41.59 -4.40 18.54
N LEU A 64 -42.50 -3.43 18.67
CA LEU A 64 -42.30 -2.26 19.52
C LEU A 64 -42.25 -2.62 21.01
N GLU A 65 -43.12 -3.53 21.46
CA GLU A 65 -43.12 -4.03 22.83
C GLU A 65 -41.84 -4.82 23.14
N ALA A 66 -41.39 -5.69 22.23
CA ALA A 66 -40.13 -6.41 22.36
C ALA A 66 -38.94 -5.44 22.48
N LYS A 67 -38.89 -4.41 21.63
CA LYS A 67 -37.84 -3.37 21.67
C LYS A 67 -37.85 -2.57 22.98
N ARG A 68 -39.03 -2.21 23.49
CA ARG A 68 -39.17 -1.53 24.79
C ARG A 68 -38.73 -2.43 25.95
N ALA A 69 -39.06 -3.72 25.90
CA ALA A 69 -38.65 -4.68 26.90
C ALA A 69 -37.12 -4.87 26.91
N GLU A 70 -36.50 -4.95 25.73
CA GLU A 70 -35.04 -5.02 25.58
C GLU A 70 -34.35 -3.77 26.13
N LEU A 71 -34.80 -2.57 25.71
CA LEU A 71 -34.23 -1.31 26.19
C LEU A 71 -34.38 -1.15 27.72
N GLY A 72 -35.53 -1.55 28.26
CA GLY A 72 -35.74 -1.58 29.71
C GLY A 72 -34.82 -2.58 30.44
N SER A 73 -34.47 -3.70 29.81
CA SER A 73 -33.48 -4.65 30.34
C SER A 73 -32.06 -4.05 30.33
N GLN A 74 -31.68 -3.36 29.25
CA GLN A 74 -30.38 -2.70 29.14
C GLN A 74 -30.20 -1.59 30.18
N ILE A 75 -31.20 -0.70 30.32
CA ILE A 75 -31.19 0.38 31.33
C ILE A 75 -31.07 -0.19 32.73
N ARG A 76 -31.85 -1.23 33.03
CA ARG A 76 -31.83 -1.89 34.33
C ARG A 76 -30.45 -2.47 34.66
N SER A 77 -29.85 -3.19 33.70
CA SER A 77 -28.49 -3.72 33.85
C SER A 77 -27.45 -2.62 34.06
N ARG A 78 -27.59 -1.49 33.37
CA ARG A 78 -26.67 -0.35 33.49
C ARG A 78 -26.74 0.33 34.85
N LEU A 79 -27.93 0.40 35.43
CA LEU A 79 -28.18 1.05 36.73
C LEU A 79 -28.06 0.09 37.91
N GLY A 80 -27.84 -1.21 37.67
CA GLY A 80 -27.76 -2.23 38.73
C GLY A 80 -29.09 -2.46 39.46
N LEU A 81 -30.23 -2.12 38.83
CA LEU A 81 -31.55 -2.28 39.43
C LEU A 81 -32.03 -3.74 39.33
N GLN A 82 -32.72 -4.22 40.34
CA GLN A 82 -33.46 -5.48 40.26
C GLN A 82 -34.75 -5.31 39.43
N LYS A 83 -35.34 -6.42 38.96
CA LYS A 83 -36.56 -6.38 38.12
C LYS A 83 -37.74 -5.74 38.85
N GLU A 84 -37.83 -6.00 40.15
CA GLU A 84 -38.87 -5.53 41.04
C GLU A 84 -38.76 -4.01 41.25
N GLU A 85 -37.53 -3.51 41.43
CA GLU A 85 -37.24 -2.08 41.55
C GLU A 85 -37.61 -1.33 40.27
N TRP A 86 -37.33 -1.92 39.10
CA TRP A 86 -37.74 -1.36 37.82
C TRP A 86 -39.26 -1.31 37.65
N LEU A 87 -39.97 -2.36 38.08
CA LEU A 87 -41.43 -2.42 38.02
C LEU A 87 -42.11 -1.49 39.04
N ALA A 88 -41.44 -1.18 40.14
CA ALA A 88 -41.89 -0.22 41.15
C ALA A 88 -41.83 1.24 40.66
N LEU A 89 -41.08 1.53 39.60
CA LEU A 89 -41.05 2.86 38.98
C LEU A 89 -42.38 3.19 38.29
N THR A 90 -42.80 4.44 38.42
CA THR A 90 -43.98 4.95 37.69
C THR A 90 -43.77 4.80 36.18
N PRO A 91 -44.84 4.58 35.39
CA PRO A 91 -44.74 4.51 33.93
C PRO A 91 -44.06 5.74 33.31
N GLU A 92 -44.35 6.92 33.85
CA GLU A 92 -43.73 8.20 33.45
C GLU A 92 -42.22 8.18 33.66
N LYS A 93 -41.75 7.72 34.83
CA LYS A 93 -40.32 7.67 35.13
C LYS A 93 -39.58 6.69 34.23
N ARG A 94 -40.19 5.54 33.94
CA ARG A 94 -39.63 4.55 33.00
C ARG A 94 -39.51 5.14 31.60
N LEU A 95 -40.52 5.88 31.13
CA LEU A 95 -40.49 6.52 29.82
C LEU A 95 -39.38 7.58 29.72
N GLU A 96 -39.24 8.41 30.75
CA GLU A 96 -38.15 9.41 30.84
C GLU A 96 -36.77 8.76 30.71
N MET A 97 -36.54 7.67 31.45
CA MET A 97 -35.27 6.93 31.39
C MET A 97 -35.02 6.28 30.02
N LEU A 98 -36.07 5.77 29.35
CA LEU A 98 -35.97 5.23 28.00
C LEU A 98 -35.58 6.33 27.00
N GLN A 99 -36.20 7.50 27.09
CA GLN A 99 -35.89 8.64 26.23
C GLN A 99 -34.46 9.16 26.44
N GLU A 100 -34.00 9.21 27.69
CA GLU A 100 -32.62 9.58 28.01
C GLU A 100 -31.62 8.55 27.46
N GLN A 101 -31.91 7.25 27.57
CA GLN A 101 -31.03 6.23 26.99
C GLN A 101 -30.99 6.29 25.47
N GLU A 102 -32.12 6.56 24.80
CA GLU A 102 -32.16 6.77 23.35
C GLU A 102 -31.33 8.00 22.93
N SER A 103 -31.37 9.10 23.69
CA SER A 103 -30.57 10.30 23.38
C SER A 103 -29.07 10.01 23.51
N ILE A 104 -28.64 9.30 24.56
CA ILE A 104 -27.26 8.85 24.75
C ILE A 104 -26.82 7.93 23.61
N ASN A 105 -27.66 6.97 23.22
CA ASN A 105 -27.37 6.06 22.10
C ASN A 105 -27.21 6.83 20.79
N ARG A 106 -28.07 7.84 20.55
CA ARG A 106 -28.00 8.69 19.36
C ARG A 106 -26.72 9.53 19.34
N GLU A 107 -26.37 10.16 20.48
CA GLU A 107 -25.13 10.93 20.59
C GLU A 107 -23.90 10.04 20.38
N THR A 108 -23.92 8.83 20.92
CA THR A 108 -22.84 7.84 20.76
C THR A 108 -22.70 7.43 19.29
N ALA A 109 -23.82 7.11 18.62
CA ALA A 109 -23.83 6.78 17.20
C ALA A 109 -23.28 7.91 16.32
N LEU A 110 -23.64 9.17 16.62
CA LEU A 110 -23.11 10.34 15.90
C LEU A 110 -21.60 10.51 16.13
N LYS A 111 -21.11 10.26 17.35
CA LYS A 111 -19.67 10.30 17.64
C LYS A 111 -18.92 9.19 16.94
N GLU A 112 -19.48 7.99 16.88
CA GLU A 112 -18.92 6.86 16.12
C GLU A 112 -18.87 7.17 14.63
N GLU A 113 -19.94 7.71 14.05
CA GLU A 113 -19.99 8.15 12.66
C GLU A 113 -18.94 9.25 12.37
N GLU A 114 -18.80 10.25 13.24
CA GLU A 114 -17.78 11.29 13.11
C GLU A 114 -16.36 10.71 13.15
N LEU A 115 -16.10 9.75 14.05
CA LEU A 115 -14.80 9.07 14.13
C LEU A 115 -14.51 8.27 12.87
N ASP A 116 -15.50 7.58 12.31
CA ASP A 116 -15.34 6.83 11.05
C ASP A 116 -15.03 7.77 9.88
N ILE A 117 -15.71 8.91 9.77
CA ILE A 117 -15.42 9.94 8.75
C ILE A 117 -13.99 10.47 8.93
N ARG A 118 -13.57 10.76 10.17
CA ARG A 118 -12.20 11.19 10.46
C ARG A 118 -11.17 10.13 10.10
N ARG A 119 -11.46 8.86 10.37
CA ARG A 119 -10.60 7.74 10.00
C ARG A 119 -10.47 7.61 8.49
N GLN A 120 -11.58 7.64 7.76
CA GLN A 120 -11.59 7.58 6.29
C GLN A 120 -10.81 8.75 5.67
N SER A 121 -10.98 9.97 6.19
CA SER A 121 -10.25 11.14 5.69
C SER A 121 -8.75 11.07 6.01
N ALA A 122 -8.34 10.55 7.16
CA ALA A 122 -6.93 10.31 7.49
C ALA A 122 -6.30 9.22 6.61
N GLU A 123 -7.01 8.11 6.40
CA GLU A 123 -6.59 7.03 5.50
C GLU A 123 -6.42 7.55 4.07
N ALA A 124 -7.39 8.31 3.54
CA ALA A 124 -7.31 8.94 2.22
C ALA A 124 -6.13 9.93 2.12
N ALA A 125 -5.90 10.76 3.14
CA ALA A 125 -4.79 11.71 3.16
C ALA A 125 -3.43 10.99 3.17
N SER A 126 -3.28 9.92 3.95
CA SER A 126 -2.06 9.11 3.97
C SER A 126 -1.80 8.39 2.64
N ALA A 127 -2.86 7.89 1.99
CA ALA A 127 -2.76 7.24 0.69
C ALA A 127 -2.34 8.23 -0.40
N SER A 128 -2.89 9.46 -0.38
CA SER A 128 -2.47 10.53 -1.30
C SER A 128 -1.00 10.91 -1.10
N ALA A 129 -0.57 11.11 0.15
CA ALA A 129 0.83 11.44 0.45
C ALA A 129 1.81 10.34 0.01
N ALA A 130 1.43 9.07 0.18
CA ALA A 130 2.23 7.95 -0.31
C ALA A 130 2.32 7.91 -1.84
N ALA A 131 1.22 8.20 -2.54
CA ALA A 131 1.19 8.28 -4.00
C ALA A 131 2.07 9.42 -4.54
N ASP A 132 2.03 10.60 -3.90
CA ASP A 132 2.86 11.75 -4.27
C ASP A 132 4.36 11.45 -4.10
N LEU A 133 4.73 10.81 -2.99
CA LEU A 133 6.12 10.40 -2.75
C LEU A 133 6.61 9.40 -3.80
N GLU A 134 5.77 8.43 -4.16
CA GLU A 134 6.10 7.44 -5.19
C GLU A 134 6.22 8.08 -6.58
N ALA A 135 5.37 9.06 -6.91
CA ALA A 135 5.47 9.81 -8.15
C ALA A 135 6.81 10.58 -8.24
N ILE A 136 7.22 11.25 -7.16
CA ILE A 136 8.52 11.93 -7.08
C ILE A 136 9.68 10.93 -7.24
N ARG A 137 9.57 9.75 -6.62
CA ARG A 137 10.59 8.70 -6.74
C ARG A 137 10.73 8.22 -8.18
N LEU A 138 9.60 7.96 -8.85
CA LEU A 138 9.55 7.51 -10.22
C LEU A 138 10.09 8.56 -11.19
N GLU A 139 9.75 9.84 -10.99
CA GLU A 139 10.28 10.94 -11.80
C GLU A 139 11.81 11.04 -11.66
N LYS A 140 12.34 10.99 -10.44
CA LYS A 140 13.79 10.98 -10.21
C LYS A 140 14.47 9.78 -10.88
N GLN A 141 13.84 8.62 -10.85
CA GLN A 141 14.36 7.43 -11.52
C GLN A 141 14.36 7.61 -13.03
N HIS A 142 13.29 8.15 -13.63
CA HIS A 142 13.26 8.47 -15.06
C HIS A 142 14.33 9.49 -15.46
N GLN A 143 14.53 10.54 -14.66
CA GLN A 143 15.59 11.52 -14.90
C GLN A 143 16.97 10.87 -14.84
N HIS A 144 17.20 10.00 -13.85
CA HIS A 144 18.44 9.22 -13.75
C HIS A 144 18.63 8.35 -15.01
N ASP A 145 17.62 7.56 -15.38
CA ASP A 145 17.68 6.68 -16.55
C ASP A 145 17.91 7.47 -17.86
N GLU A 146 17.33 8.66 -18.00
CA GLU A 146 17.54 9.52 -19.17
C GLU A 146 18.99 10.00 -19.27
N LEU A 147 19.61 10.37 -18.15
CA LEU A 147 21.03 10.79 -18.11
C LEU A 147 21.97 9.67 -18.57
N TYR A 148 21.69 8.42 -18.21
CA TYR A 148 22.53 7.28 -18.57
C TYR A 148 22.24 6.73 -19.97
N ASN A 149 20.98 6.71 -20.41
CA ASN A 149 20.60 6.17 -21.71
C ASN A 149 20.88 7.15 -22.87
N ASN A 150 20.80 8.46 -22.61
CA ASN A 150 20.98 9.50 -23.63
C ASN A 150 21.95 10.60 -23.15
N PRO A 151 23.20 10.25 -22.79
CA PRO A 151 24.12 11.18 -22.16
C PRO A 151 24.39 12.39 -23.08
N ILE A 152 24.25 13.58 -22.51
CA ILE A 152 24.78 14.81 -23.11
C ILE A 152 26.29 14.77 -22.94
N TYR A 153 27.03 15.13 -23.99
CA TYR A 153 28.49 15.17 -23.93
C TYR A 153 28.97 15.97 -22.72
N GLY A 154 29.88 15.38 -21.94
CA GLY A 154 30.42 15.98 -20.73
C GLY A 154 29.63 15.72 -19.45
N ASN A 155 28.47 15.04 -19.48
CA ASN A 155 27.70 14.76 -18.27
C ASN A 155 27.93 13.37 -17.67
N VAL A 156 28.44 12.41 -18.44
CA VAL A 156 28.71 11.05 -17.98
C VAL A 156 30.18 10.71 -18.20
N ALA A 157 30.82 10.19 -17.16
CA ALA A 157 32.16 9.63 -17.22
C ALA A 157 32.10 8.09 -17.26
N GLU A 158 32.85 7.49 -18.18
CA GLU A 158 33.13 6.06 -18.25
C GLU A 158 34.45 5.82 -17.53
N CYS A 159 34.41 5.01 -16.48
CA CYS A 159 35.55 4.75 -15.61
C CYS A 159 35.89 3.25 -15.60
N THR A 160 37.18 2.97 -15.62
CA THR A 160 37.75 1.64 -15.44
C THR A 160 38.66 1.68 -14.22
N LEU A 161 38.33 0.89 -13.20
CA LEU A 161 39.18 0.65 -12.06
C LEU A 161 40.01 -0.61 -12.31
N SER A 162 41.33 -0.52 -12.16
CA SER A 162 42.24 -1.64 -12.43
C SER A 162 43.43 -1.66 -11.47
N GLY A 163 44.11 -2.80 -11.40
CA GLY A 163 45.24 -3.01 -10.50
C GLY A 163 44.82 -3.08 -9.02
N GLY A 164 45.73 -2.74 -8.12
CA GLY A 164 45.48 -2.64 -6.69
C GLY A 164 45.14 -3.94 -5.96
N ILE A 165 44.95 -3.79 -4.66
CA ILE A 165 44.42 -4.83 -3.77
C ILE A 165 43.21 -4.26 -3.04
N ALA A 166 42.19 -5.07 -2.86
CA ALA A 166 41.01 -4.71 -2.11
C ALA A 166 40.82 -5.66 -0.93
N LYS A 167 40.12 -5.16 0.08
CA LYS A 167 39.78 -5.89 1.27
C LYS A 167 38.51 -6.71 1.02
N PHE A 168 38.58 -8.01 1.24
CA PHE A 168 37.43 -8.92 1.13
C PHE A 168 37.17 -9.60 2.48
N GLN A 169 35.91 -9.72 2.85
CA GLN A 169 35.52 -10.41 4.08
C GLN A 169 35.62 -11.92 3.87
N LYS A 170 36.40 -12.61 4.71
CA LYS A 170 36.52 -14.07 4.71
C LYS A 170 36.25 -14.59 6.12
N GLY A 171 34.99 -14.89 6.41
CA GLY A 171 34.55 -15.26 7.75
C GLY A 171 34.70 -14.08 8.73
N PHE A 172 35.52 -14.26 9.76
CA PHE A 172 35.84 -13.24 10.77
C PHE A 172 37.14 -12.47 10.50
N SER A 173 37.87 -12.81 9.44
CA SER A 173 39.13 -12.16 9.07
C SER A 173 39.01 -11.42 7.76
N ASP A 174 39.73 -10.31 7.69
CA ASP A 174 39.88 -9.52 6.48
C ASP A 174 41.06 -10.02 5.65
N ASP A 175 40.88 -10.13 4.34
CA ASP A 175 41.89 -10.65 3.42
C ASP A 175 42.09 -9.66 2.26
N TRP A 176 43.30 -9.11 2.15
CA TRP A 176 43.67 -8.20 1.07
C TRP A 176 44.09 -9.00 -0.15
N ARG A 177 43.35 -8.84 -1.26
CA ARG A 177 43.55 -9.62 -2.48
C ARG A 177 43.50 -8.73 -3.71
N LYS A 178 44.14 -9.17 -4.79
CA LYS A 178 44.03 -8.51 -6.10
C LYS A 178 42.58 -8.53 -6.56
N MET A 179 42.12 -7.38 -7.04
CA MET A 179 40.79 -7.24 -7.61
C MET A 179 40.85 -7.38 -9.13
N ALA A 180 39.81 -7.97 -9.70
CA ALA A 180 39.56 -7.91 -11.13
C ALA A 180 39.24 -6.46 -11.53
N PRO A 181 39.53 -6.04 -12.77
CA PRO A 181 39.11 -4.74 -13.27
C PRO A 181 37.59 -4.56 -13.17
N ALA A 182 37.15 -3.38 -12.75
CA ALA A 182 35.74 -3.02 -12.66
C ALA A 182 35.44 -1.85 -13.60
N PHE A 183 34.35 -1.96 -14.36
CA PHE A 183 33.90 -0.95 -15.30
C PHE A 183 32.60 -0.35 -14.80
N PHE A 184 32.50 0.97 -14.80
CA PHE A 184 31.28 1.65 -14.41
C PHE A 184 31.16 3.01 -15.09
N THR A 185 29.93 3.49 -15.17
CA THR A 185 29.60 4.84 -15.62
C THR A 185 29.05 5.65 -14.46
N ILE A 186 29.33 6.94 -14.44
CA ILE A 186 28.80 7.86 -13.44
C ILE A 186 28.46 9.22 -14.05
N ALA A 187 27.26 9.72 -13.75
CA ALA A 187 26.80 11.03 -14.16
C ALA A 187 27.26 12.14 -13.20
N LYS A 188 27.42 13.37 -13.69
CA LYS A 188 27.67 14.55 -12.85
C LYS A 188 26.55 14.72 -11.82
N GLY A 189 26.93 15.01 -10.58
CA GLY A 189 26.02 15.16 -9.45
C GLY A 189 25.48 13.84 -8.90
N ASP A 190 25.93 12.70 -9.43
CA ASP A 190 25.47 11.38 -9.00
C ASP A 190 26.48 10.70 -8.06
N GLY A 191 25.96 9.74 -7.28
CA GLY A 191 26.74 8.88 -6.41
C GLY A 191 26.33 7.43 -6.63
N LYS A 192 27.30 6.52 -6.73
CA LYS A 192 27.02 5.12 -7.02
C LYS A 192 27.93 4.17 -6.26
N GLN A 193 27.38 3.03 -5.88
CA GLN A 193 28.12 1.90 -5.35
C GLN A 193 28.77 1.14 -6.51
N VAL A 194 30.11 1.07 -6.51
CA VAL A 194 30.89 0.33 -7.50
C VAL A 194 31.29 -1.00 -6.89
N ALA A 195 30.75 -2.08 -7.45
CA ALA A 195 31.14 -3.43 -7.12
C ALA A 195 32.50 -3.76 -7.76
N TYR A 196 33.34 -4.47 -7.02
CA TYR A 196 34.57 -5.06 -7.52
C TYR A 196 34.64 -6.53 -7.06
N HIS A 197 35.33 -7.36 -7.83
CA HIS A 197 35.43 -8.79 -7.57
C HIS A 197 36.89 -9.19 -7.36
N ARG A 198 37.13 -10.31 -6.69
CA ARG A 198 38.46 -10.90 -6.67
C ARG A 198 38.85 -11.42 -8.05
N GLU A 199 40.10 -11.20 -8.43
CA GLU A 199 40.67 -11.73 -9.67
C GLU A 199 40.67 -13.28 -9.71
N ASP A 200 40.93 -13.92 -8.56
CA ASP A 200 41.00 -15.38 -8.45
C ASP A 200 39.64 -16.05 -8.17
N LYS A 201 38.65 -15.31 -7.65
CA LYS A 201 37.36 -15.85 -7.20
C LYS A 201 36.21 -14.85 -7.38
N PRO A 202 35.53 -14.84 -8.55
CA PRO A 202 34.55 -13.80 -8.88
C PRO A 202 33.31 -13.76 -7.97
N LYS A 203 32.99 -14.85 -7.27
CA LYS A 203 31.85 -14.92 -6.33
C LYS A 203 32.03 -14.11 -5.04
N HIS A 204 33.24 -13.62 -4.77
CA HIS A 204 33.50 -12.74 -3.65
C HIS A 204 33.58 -11.31 -4.18
N ASP A 205 32.58 -10.54 -3.82
CA ASP A 205 32.46 -9.13 -4.14
C ASP A 205 32.86 -8.27 -2.93
N GLY A 206 33.27 -7.06 -3.26
CA GLY A 206 33.30 -5.92 -2.36
C GLY A 206 32.74 -4.73 -3.10
N SER A 207 32.58 -3.62 -2.38
CA SER A 207 32.10 -2.39 -3.01
C SER A 207 32.67 -1.17 -2.33
N PHE A 208 32.79 -0.08 -3.09
CA PHE A 208 33.03 1.25 -2.55
C PHE A 208 32.03 2.23 -3.16
N TRP A 209 31.88 3.38 -2.54
CA TRP A 209 31.03 4.46 -3.03
C TRP A 209 31.87 5.47 -3.80
N VAL A 210 31.40 5.89 -4.97
CA VAL A 210 31.99 6.98 -5.74
C VAL A 210 30.94 8.04 -6.02
N GLU A 211 31.31 9.29 -5.82
CA GLU A 211 30.51 10.46 -6.19
C GLU A 211 31.26 11.23 -7.26
N PHE A 212 30.55 11.69 -8.27
CA PHE A 212 31.03 12.67 -9.23
C PHE A 212 30.25 13.95 -9.00
N ASP A 213 30.94 15.01 -8.58
CA ASP A 213 30.25 16.22 -8.13
C ASP A 213 29.42 16.89 -9.24
N ALA A 214 28.50 17.77 -8.84
CA ALA A 214 27.61 18.45 -9.78
C ALA A 214 28.38 19.34 -10.79
N SER A 215 29.57 19.84 -10.44
CA SER A 215 30.40 20.60 -11.38
C SER A 215 31.14 19.69 -12.38
N GLY A 216 31.26 18.40 -12.05
CA GLY A 216 32.06 17.39 -12.75
C GLY A 216 33.54 17.69 -12.78
N GLN A 217 34.06 18.24 -11.68
CA GLN A 217 35.48 18.55 -11.50
C GLN A 217 36.09 17.80 -10.31
N GLU A 218 35.31 17.03 -9.54
CA GLU A 218 35.79 16.29 -8.40
C GLU A 218 35.14 14.90 -8.33
N PHE A 219 35.98 13.87 -8.23
CA PHE A 219 35.56 12.53 -7.80
C PHE A 219 35.83 12.37 -6.31
N LYS A 220 34.87 11.81 -5.58
CA LYS A 220 35.00 11.48 -4.17
C LYS A 220 34.77 9.98 -3.98
N PHE A 221 35.74 9.31 -3.39
CA PHE A 221 35.73 7.87 -3.13
C PHE A 221 35.59 7.61 -1.64
N CYS A 222 34.58 6.84 -1.24
CA CYS A 222 34.29 6.52 0.15
C CYS A 222 34.08 5.02 0.33
N ALA A 223 34.23 4.53 1.56
CA ALA A 223 33.95 3.13 1.87
C ALA A 223 32.45 2.79 1.78
N SER A 224 31.58 3.75 2.09
CA SER A 224 30.11 3.63 2.04
C SER A 224 29.46 4.97 1.69
N GLU A 225 28.17 4.94 1.34
CA GLU A 225 27.34 6.14 1.08
C GLU A 225 27.17 7.03 2.32
N ASP A 226 27.08 6.44 3.52
CA ASP A 226 26.82 7.17 4.76
C ASP A 226 27.92 8.21 5.06
N THR A 227 27.63 9.46 4.72
CA THR A 227 28.55 10.58 4.85
C THR A 227 28.74 11.02 6.29
N ASP A 228 27.73 10.85 7.15
CA ASP A 228 27.66 11.55 8.44
C ASP A 228 28.64 11.03 9.48
N LYS A 229 29.07 9.78 9.37
CA LYS A 229 30.04 9.17 10.31
C LYS A 229 31.43 8.94 9.71
N GLN A 230 31.60 9.15 8.40
CA GLN A 230 32.81 8.73 7.67
C GLN A 230 33.53 9.82 6.87
N TYR A 231 33.20 11.11 7.01
CA TYR A 231 33.92 12.21 6.34
C TYR A 231 35.46 12.14 6.46
N LYS A 232 36.00 11.49 7.50
CA LYS A 232 37.45 11.32 7.71
C LYS A 232 38.14 10.26 6.82
N ARG A 233 37.41 9.50 5.99
CA ARG A 233 37.98 8.39 5.20
C ARG A 233 37.73 8.45 3.71
N CYS A 234 37.09 9.51 3.22
CA CYS A 234 36.90 9.69 1.78
C CYS A 234 38.13 10.34 1.14
N ARG A 235 38.51 9.88 -0.04
CA ARG A 235 39.57 10.49 -0.86
C ARG A 235 38.94 11.27 -1.99
N ARG A 236 39.46 12.47 -2.28
CA ARG A 236 38.96 13.35 -3.35
C ARG A 236 40.02 13.52 -4.42
N HIS A 237 39.61 13.50 -5.67
CA HIS A 237 40.47 13.75 -6.82
C HIS A 237 39.83 14.82 -7.70
N ARG A 238 40.55 15.92 -7.90
CA ARG A 238 40.11 16.98 -8.81
C ARG A 238 40.58 16.68 -10.21
N VAL A 239 39.68 16.89 -11.17
CA VAL A 239 39.90 16.68 -12.60
C VAL A 239 39.30 17.87 -13.34
N THR A 240 39.85 18.21 -14.50
CA THR A 240 39.21 19.17 -15.40
C THR A 240 38.44 18.44 -16.49
N SER A 241 37.49 19.13 -17.13
CA SER A 241 36.83 18.58 -18.33
C SER A 241 37.84 18.16 -19.40
N ALA A 242 38.90 18.96 -19.61
CA ALA A 242 39.94 18.65 -20.58
C ALA A 242 40.75 17.38 -20.25
N ASP A 243 40.91 17.06 -18.96
CA ASP A 243 41.53 15.81 -18.53
C ASP A 243 40.62 14.61 -18.85
N LEU A 244 39.33 14.74 -18.57
CA LEU A 244 38.34 13.70 -18.86
C LEU A 244 38.11 13.50 -20.37
N GLU A 245 38.27 14.54 -21.19
CA GLU A 245 38.21 14.43 -22.66
C GLU A 245 39.36 13.57 -23.22
N LYS A 246 40.55 13.69 -22.62
CA LYS A 246 41.74 12.93 -23.04
C LYS A 246 41.83 11.54 -22.39
N GLY A 247 41.08 11.32 -21.32
CA GLY A 247 41.24 10.20 -20.43
C GLY A 247 42.26 10.52 -19.34
N VAL A 248 41.84 10.48 -18.09
CA VAL A 248 42.67 10.78 -16.92
C VAL A 248 42.83 9.54 -16.05
N ALA A 249 44.05 9.26 -15.63
CA ALA A 249 44.37 8.21 -14.68
C ALA A 249 44.57 8.81 -13.27
N MET A 250 43.98 8.18 -12.27
CA MET A 250 44.00 8.61 -10.87
C MET A 250 44.33 7.44 -9.96
N ASP A 251 45.22 7.66 -8.99
CA ASP A 251 45.52 6.66 -7.96
C ASP A 251 44.46 6.70 -6.85
N VAL A 252 43.73 5.60 -6.70
CA VAL A 252 42.65 5.45 -5.72
C VAL A 252 43.10 4.55 -4.58
N SER A 253 43.10 5.10 -3.37
CA SER A 253 43.29 4.36 -2.12
C SER A 253 42.24 4.84 -1.11
N ILE A 254 41.43 3.90 -0.63
CA ILE A 254 40.32 4.11 0.29
C ILE A 254 40.66 3.32 1.56
N PRO A 255 40.93 4.01 2.68
CA PRO A 255 41.30 3.35 3.92
C PRO A 255 40.33 2.21 4.28
N SER A 256 40.89 1.01 4.52
CA SER A 256 40.15 -0.20 4.87
C SER A 256 39.27 -0.81 3.77
N VAL A 257 39.37 -0.36 2.51
CA VAL A 257 38.60 -0.95 1.40
C VAL A 257 39.50 -1.27 0.20
N LEU A 258 40.30 -0.31 -0.23
CA LEU A 258 41.05 -0.38 -1.48
C LEU A 258 42.42 0.27 -1.32
N ASP A 259 43.47 -0.35 -1.88
CA ASP A 259 44.80 0.21 -1.86
C ASP A 259 45.54 0.04 -3.19
N ASN A 260 46.31 1.07 -3.57
CA ASN A 260 47.12 1.14 -4.80
C ASN A 260 46.37 0.76 -6.10
N ALA A 261 45.11 1.14 -6.22
CA ALA A 261 44.35 0.97 -7.44
C ALA A 261 44.52 2.16 -8.38
N THR A 262 44.43 1.93 -9.68
CA THR A 262 44.43 3.01 -10.67
C THR A 262 43.08 3.05 -11.36
N MET A 263 42.42 4.19 -11.31
CA MET A 263 41.16 4.45 -11.99
C MET A 263 41.41 5.34 -13.20
N THR A 264 41.00 4.87 -14.37
CA THR A 264 41.06 5.64 -15.61
C THR A 264 39.64 6.06 -15.98
N CYS A 265 39.38 7.36 -16.10
CA CYS A 265 38.07 7.88 -16.49
C CYS A 265 38.18 8.72 -17.76
N LYS A 266 37.18 8.61 -18.62
CA LYS A 266 36.99 9.45 -19.81
C LYS A 266 35.54 9.87 -19.95
N LEU A 267 35.25 10.96 -20.65
CA LEU A 267 33.86 11.33 -20.95
C LEU A 267 33.23 10.31 -21.92
N SER A 268 31.98 9.93 -21.65
CA SER A 268 31.20 9.08 -22.55
C SER A 268 30.90 9.82 -23.86
N PRO A 269 30.95 9.16 -25.03
CA PRO A 269 30.58 9.75 -26.30
C PRO A 269 29.07 10.03 -26.32
N GLY A 270 28.68 11.23 -25.92
CA GLY A 270 27.29 11.68 -25.84
C GLY A 270 26.80 12.42 -27.09
N ARG A 271 25.50 12.76 -27.09
CA ARG A 271 24.91 13.64 -28.11
C ARG A 271 25.62 15.00 -28.11
N GLY A 272 25.87 15.53 -29.30
CA GLY A 272 26.52 16.83 -29.49
C GLY A 272 28.05 16.77 -29.56
N GLN A 273 28.68 15.58 -29.44
CA GLN A 273 30.11 15.47 -29.70
C GLN A 273 30.39 15.70 -31.20
N PRO A 274 31.31 16.62 -31.58
CA PRO A 274 31.71 16.76 -32.96
C PRO A 274 32.35 15.43 -33.38
N GLN A 275 31.74 14.74 -34.35
CA GLN A 275 32.32 13.52 -34.88
C GLN A 275 33.66 13.90 -35.51
N LYS A 276 34.76 13.47 -34.88
CA LYS A 276 36.08 13.55 -35.52
C LYS A 276 36.01 12.65 -36.73
N ILE A 277 35.80 13.26 -37.90
CA ILE A 277 35.94 12.60 -39.19
C ILE A 277 37.40 12.16 -39.24
N ILE A 278 37.64 10.86 -39.07
CA ILE A 278 38.96 10.28 -39.25
C ILE A 278 39.19 10.27 -40.76
N THR A 279 39.83 11.32 -41.28
CA THR A 279 40.31 11.33 -42.66
C THR A 279 41.50 10.37 -42.72
N GLN A 280 41.30 9.22 -43.37
CA GLN A 280 42.35 8.24 -43.65
C GLN A 280 43.27 8.74 -44.76
#